data_AF-A0A9P4JPY6-F1
#
_entry.id   AF-A0A9P4JPY6-F1
#
_cell.length_a   1.000
_cell.length_b   1.000
_cell.length_c   1.000
_cell.angle_alpha   90.00
_cell.angle_beta   90.00
_cell.angle_gamma   90.00
#
_symmetry.space_group_name_H-M   'P 1'
#
loop_
_entity.id
_entity.type
_entity.pdbx_description
1 polymer ?
#
loop_
_entity_poly.entity_id
_entity_poly.type
_entity_poly.pdbx_seq_one_letter_code
_entity_poly.pdbx_strand_id
1 'polypeptide(L)' 'FTLKLTWKKGAPDGFERNIIFINDQFPGPILVLDQGDDVQITVENNTPVN' A
#
# COMPACT_ATOMS: atom_id res chain seq x y z
N PHE A 1 4.54 10.63 -6.14
CA PHE A 1 4.88 9.42 -5.35
C PHE A 1 4.36 8.18 -6.05
N THR A 2 5.10 7.06 -6.06
CA THR A 2 4.61 5.79 -6.61
C THR A 2 4.31 4.80 -5.50
N LEU A 3 3.08 4.28 -5.48
CA LEU A 3 2.62 3.26 -4.54
C LEU A 3 2.42 1.94 -5.27
N LYS A 4 3.22 0.94 -4.94
CA LYS A 4 3.15 -0.42 -5.49
C LYS A 4 2.30 -1.29 -4.59
N LEU A 5 1.17 -1.74 -5.11
CA LEU A 5 0.26 -2.63 -4.40
C LEU A 5 0.61 -4.07 -4.72
N THR A 6 0.85 -4.88 -3.69
CA THR A 6 1.10 -6.32 -3.81
C THR A 6 0.25 -7.10 -2.83
N TRP A 7 -0.10 -8.34 -3.17
CA TRP A 7 -0.71 -9.27 -2.22
C TRP A 7 0.37 -10.09 -1.52
N LYS A 8 0.31 -10.14 -0.19
CA LYS A 8 1.14 -11.03 0.63
C LYS A 8 0.33 -11.63 1.76
N LYS A 9 0.79 -12.76 2.31
CA LYS A 9 0.20 -13.37 3.49
C LYS A 9 0.48 -12.49 4.72
N GLY A 10 -0.54 -12.25 5.53
CA GLY A 10 -0.42 -11.57 6.81
C GLY A 10 -1.56 -11.96 7.75
N ALA A 11 -1.33 -11.80 9.05
CA ALA A 11 -2.26 -12.19 10.10
C ALA A 11 -2.46 -11.06 11.14
N PRO A 12 -2.95 -9.87 10.73
CA PRO A 12 -3.09 -8.72 11.64
C PRO A 12 -4.10 -8.97 12.77
N ASP A 13 -5.04 -9.89 12.57
CA ASP A 13 -6.02 -10.36 13.56
C ASP A 13 -5.68 -11.75 14.12
N GLY A 14 -4.47 -12.25 13.86
CA GLY A 14 -4.03 -13.59 14.25
C GLY A 14 -4.41 -14.71 13.26
N PHE A 15 -5.16 -14.42 12.20
CA PHE A 15 -5.51 -15.39 11.16
C PHE A 15 -4.87 -15.04 9.81
N GLU A 16 -4.16 -15.99 9.20
CA GLU A 16 -3.45 -15.72 7.95
C GLU A 16 -4.41 -15.57 6.76
N ARG A 17 -4.28 -14.45 6.04
CA ARG A 17 -4.98 -14.19 4.78
C ARG A 17 -4.13 -13.38 3.82
N ASN A 18 -4.54 -13.31 2.55
CA ASN A 18 -3.93 -12.37 1.62
C ASN A 18 -4.38 -10.96 2.02
N ILE A 19 -3.41 -10.08 2.24
CA ILE A 19 -3.63 -8.65 2.48
C ILE A 19 -2.79 -7.84 1.50
N ILE A 20 -3.21 -6.59 1.28
CA ILE A 20 -2.51 -5.66 0.40
C ILE A 20 -1.41 -4.97 1.19
N PHE A 21 -0.19 -5.05 0.65
CA PHE A 21 0.95 -4.27 1.09
C PHE A 21 1.16 -3.11 0.13
N ILE A 22 1.64 -1.98 0.65
CA ILE A 22 2.00 -0.82 -0.15
C ILE A 22 3.51 -0.65 0.01
N ASN A 23 4.26 -0.73 -1.11
CA ASN A 23 5.72 -0.67 -1.10
C ASN A 23 6.32 -1.65 -0.07
N ASP A 24 5.82 -2.89 -0.05
CA ASP A 24 6.23 -3.97 0.85
C ASP A 24 6.01 -3.71 2.35
N GLN A 25 5.19 -2.72 2.71
CA GLN A 25 4.86 -2.36 4.09
C GLN A 25 3.39 -2.61 4.43
N PHE A 26 3.15 -3.02 5.69
CA PHE A 26 1.81 -3.10 6.29
C PHE A 26 1.85 -2.67 7.78
N PRO A 27 1.02 -1.70 8.23
CA PRO A 27 0.23 -0.78 7.41
C PRO A 27 1.11 -0.03 6.40
N GLY A 28 0.51 0.55 5.35
CA GLY A 28 1.27 1.25 4.32
C GLY A 28 2.12 2.41 4.87
N PRO A 29 3.04 2.95 4.05
CA PRO A 29 3.93 4.03 4.46
C PRO A 29 3.15 5.29 4.80
N ILE A 30 3.65 6.04 5.78
CA ILE A 30 3.15 7.36 6.11
C ILE A 30 3.53 8.32 4.98
N LEU A 31 2.55 9.08 4.47
CA LEU A 31 2.78 10.20 3.58
C LEU A 31 2.78 11.47 4.41
N VAL A 32 3.93 12.16 4.47
CA VAL A 32 4.09 13.45 5.16
C VAL A 32 4.06 14.53 4.10
N LEU A 33 3.08 15.43 4.20
CA LEU A 33 2.78 16.49 3.23
C LEU A 33 2.45 17.76 4.01
N ASP A 34 2.70 18.92 3.41
CA ASP A 34 2.44 20.21 4.01
C ASP A 34 1.16 20.86 3.46
N GLN A 35 0.61 21.80 4.24
CA GLN A 35 -0.56 22.55 3.79
C GLN A 35 -0.21 23.41 2.57
N GLY A 36 -0.95 23.22 1.48
CA GLY A 36 -0.75 23.96 0.23
C GLY A 36 0.02 23.17 -0.83
N ASP A 37 0.49 21.96 -0.51
CA ASP A 37 1.13 21.08 -1.50
C ASP A 37 0.12 20.58 -2.55
N ASP A 38 0.55 20.59 -3.81
CA ASP A 38 -0.10 19.83 -4.88
C ASP A 38 0.62 18.49 -5.04
N VAL A 39 -0.10 17.39 -4.80
CA VAL A 39 0.49 16.07 -4.62
C VAL A 39 -0.10 15.10 -5.63
N GLN A 40 0.76 14.61 -6.52
CA GLN A 40 0.42 13.54 -7.45
C GLN A 40 0.92 12.18 -6.95
N ILE A 41 0.00 11.21 -6.91
CA ILE A 41 0.29 9.82 -6.55
C ILE A 41 -0.02 8.93 -7.75
N THR A 42 1.00 8.21 -8.21
CA THR A 42 0.88 7.13 -9.19
C THR A 42 0.70 5.81 -8.45
N VAL A 43 -0.30 5.04 -8.84
CA VAL A 43 -0.58 3.73 -8.23
C VAL A 43 -0.29 2.64 -9.24
N GLU A 44 0.59 1.71 -8.86
CA GLU A 44 0.91 0.52 -9.64
C GLU A 44 0.22 -0.68 -9.00
N ASN A 45 -0.83 -1.17 -9.66
CA ASN A 45 -1.53 -2.39 -9.23
C ASN A 45 -0.78 -3.63 -9.72
N ASN A 46 -0.10 -4.33 -8.81
CA ASN A 46 0.54 -5.62 -9.07
C ASN A 46 -0.21 -6.78 -8.39
N THR A 47 -1.50 -6.60 -8.13
CA THR A 47 -2.35 -7.65 -7.57
C THR A 47 -2.86 -8.57 -8.68
N PRO A 48 -3.14 -9.85 -8.39
CA PRO A 48 -3.48 -10.84 -9.43
C PRO A 48 -4.87 -10.67 -10.05
N VAL A 49 -5.64 -9.65 -9.66
CA VAL A 49 -7.00 -9.41 -10.14
C VAL A 49 -7.13 -7.94 -10.57
N ASN A 50 -7.61 -7.71 -11.79
CA ASN A 50 -7.96 -6.40 -12.33
C ASN A 50 -9.47 -6.29 -12.49
#